data_AF-A0A7M2Y4Z5-F1
#
_entry.id   AF-A0A7M2Y4Z5-F1
#
_cell.length_a   1.000
_cell.length_b   1.000
_cell.length_c   1.000
_cell.angle_alpha   90.00
_cell.angle_beta   90.00
_cell.angle_gamma   90.00
#
_symmetry.space_group_name_H-M   'P 1'
#
loop_
_entity.id
_entity.type
_entity.pdbx_description
1 polymer ?
#
loop_
_entity_poly.entity_id
_entity_poly.type
_entity_poly.pdbx_seq_one_letter_code
_entity_poly.pdbx_strand_id
1 'polypeptide(L)'
;MNERNKKENRPSFRKKPEQTPTGRQAGEKKFYDNADMMQLFNVTSRTLQRWRDDKLVPFKKLGGKIYYLAHKVDDLMEAEDENAD
;
A
#
# COMPACT_ATOMS: atom_id res chain seq x y z
N MET A 1 -5.94 -2.47 -48.19
CA MET A 1 -6.33 -3.40 -47.10
C MET A 1 -5.17 -3.43 -46.14
N ASN A 2 -5.19 -2.67 -45.05
CA ASN A 2 -4.01 -2.51 -44.21
C ASN A 2 -4.07 -3.43 -42.99
N GLU A 3 -3.13 -4.36 -42.98
CA GLU A 3 -2.80 -5.28 -41.91
C GLU A 3 -2.52 -4.51 -40.62
N ARG A 4 -3.31 -4.80 -39.59
CA ARG A 4 -3.13 -4.27 -38.24
C ARG A 4 -1.89 -4.92 -37.62
N ASN A 5 -0.72 -4.34 -37.88
CA ASN A 5 0.52 -4.68 -37.19
C ASN A 5 0.40 -4.25 -35.72
N LYS A 6 -0.08 -5.17 -34.88
CA LYS A 6 -0.33 -4.98 -33.46
C LYS A 6 0.83 -5.64 -32.70
N LYS A 7 1.74 -4.79 -32.18
CA LYS A 7 2.62 -5.01 -30.99
C LYS A 7 4.13 -4.76 -31.24
N GLU A 8 4.57 -3.58 -31.68
CA GLU A 8 6.02 -3.25 -31.59
C GLU A 8 6.37 -1.84 -31.10
N ASN A 9 5.39 -1.06 -30.63
CA ASN A 9 5.72 0.24 -30.04
C ASN A 9 4.70 0.70 -29.00
N ARG A 10 4.48 -0.11 -27.96
CA ARG A 10 3.80 0.40 -26.75
C ARG A 10 4.91 0.89 -25.83
N PRO A 11 5.22 2.21 -25.78
CA PRO A 11 6.23 2.71 -24.87
C PRO A 11 5.87 2.22 -23.47
N SER A 12 6.83 1.59 -22.80
CA SER A 12 6.70 1.13 -21.41
C SER A 12 6.66 2.36 -20.50
N PHE A 13 5.54 3.08 -20.55
CA PHE A 13 5.34 4.33 -19.81
C PHE A 13 5.03 4.09 -18.34
N ARG A 14 4.83 2.83 -17.95
CA ARG A 14 4.71 2.45 -16.54
C ARG A 14 6.07 1.97 -16.06
N LYS A 15 7.02 2.89 -15.94
CA LYS A 15 8.09 2.70 -14.95
C LYS A 15 7.37 2.42 -13.63
N LYS A 16 7.53 1.20 -13.09
CA LYS A 16 7.10 0.93 -11.72
C LYS A 16 7.74 2.04 -10.87
N PRO A 17 6.99 2.74 -9.99
CA PRO A 17 7.61 3.74 -9.13
C PRO A 17 8.73 3.01 -8.41
N GLU A 18 9.95 3.45 -8.68
CA GLU A 18 11.16 2.92 -8.08
C GLU A 18 10.96 3.02 -6.57
N GLN A 19 10.70 1.88 -5.94
CA GLN A 19 10.53 1.79 -4.50
C GLN A 19 11.93 2.00 -3.95
N THR A 20 12.25 3.25 -3.62
CA THR A 20 13.50 3.60 -2.95
C THR A 20 13.51 2.83 -1.63
N PRO A 21 14.45 1.89 -1.41
CA PRO A 21 14.66 1.38 -0.08
C PRO A 21 15.29 2.52 0.71
N THR A 22 14.49 3.27 1.46
CA THR A 22 15.01 4.12 2.53
C THR A 22 15.59 3.19 3.59
N GLY A 23 16.86 2.85 3.38
CA GLY A 23 17.68 2.21 4.37
C GLY A 23 17.93 3.16 5.53
N ARG A 24 18.05 2.56 6.72
CA ARG A 24 18.42 3.16 8.02
C ARG A 24 17.22 3.98 8.56
N GLN A 25 16.70 3.73 9.76
CA GLN A 25 17.42 3.95 11.02
C GLN A 25 16.80 3.21 12.22
N ALA A 26 17.64 3.04 13.23
CA ALA A 26 17.30 2.57 14.56
C ALA A 26 16.38 3.57 15.29
N GLY A 27 15.26 3.09 15.83
CA GLY A 27 14.47 3.79 16.86
C GLY A 27 13.36 4.75 16.40
N GLU A 28 13.01 4.82 15.10
CA GLU A 28 12.09 5.84 14.59
C GLU A 28 10.73 5.28 14.16
N LYS A 29 9.64 6.01 14.46
CA LYS A 29 8.24 5.65 14.18
C LYS A 29 8.07 5.13 12.75
N LYS A 30 7.86 3.81 12.63
CA LYS A 30 7.71 3.14 11.34
C LYS A 30 6.37 3.54 10.71
N PHE A 31 6.41 3.99 9.46
CA PHE A 31 5.23 4.20 8.64
C PHE A 31 5.23 3.15 7.54
N TYR A 32 4.07 2.58 7.26
CA TYR A 32 3.87 1.67 6.14
C TYR A 32 3.35 2.45 4.95
N ASP A 33 3.88 2.17 3.76
CA ASP A 33 3.27 2.64 2.53
C ASP A 33 2.20 1.66 2.03
N ASN A 34 1.65 1.90 0.83
CA ASN A 34 0.66 0.99 0.27
C ASN A 34 1.25 -0.39 -0.08
N ALA A 35 2.52 -0.48 -0.46
CA ALA A 35 3.18 -1.76 -0.78
C ALA A 35 3.41 -2.58 0.49
N ASP A 36 3.90 -1.94 1.55
CA ASP A 36 4.08 -2.58 2.84
C ASP A 36 2.77 -3.13 3.40
N MET A 37 1.68 -2.35 3.34
CA MET A 37 0.37 -2.82 3.80
C MET A 37 -0.16 -4.00 2.96
N MET A 38 0.08 -4.00 1.64
CA MET A 38 -0.29 -5.13 0.79
C MET A 38 0.48 -6.39 1.17
N GLN A 39 1.76 -6.27 1.51
CA GLN A 39 2.59 -7.41 1.93
C GLN A 39 2.25 -7.87 3.36
N LEU A 40 1.96 -6.94 4.27
CA LEU A 40 1.66 -7.22 5.67
C LEU A 40 0.34 -7.98 5.82
N PHE A 41 -0.72 -7.50 5.14
CA PHE A 41 -2.06 -8.08 5.22
C PHE A 41 -2.36 -9.08 4.09
N ASN A 42 -1.43 -9.28 3.15
CA ASN A 42 -1.63 -10.07 1.94
C ASN A 42 -2.88 -9.67 1.13
N VAL A 43 -3.18 -8.36 1.12
CA VAL A 43 -4.35 -7.79 0.45
C VAL A 43 -3.98 -7.04 -0.82
N THR A 44 -4.98 -6.81 -1.67
CA THR A 44 -4.79 -6.01 -2.87
C THR A 44 -5.02 -4.52 -2.61
N SER A 45 -4.52 -3.67 -3.53
CA SER A 45 -4.79 -2.24 -3.50
C SER A 45 -6.28 -1.92 -3.36
N ARG A 46 -7.17 -2.66 -4.05
CA ARG A 46 -8.62 -2.44 -4.01
C ARG A 46 -9.20 -2.67 -2.61
N THR A 47 -8.75 -3.70 -1.91
CA THR A 47 -9.11 -3.97 -0.52
C THR A 47 -8.66 -2.84 0.40
N LEU A 48 -7.43 -2.35 0.24
CA LEU A 48 -6.93 -1.18 1.00
C LEU A 48 -7.68 0.12 0.67
N GLN A 49 -8.25 0.27 -0.53
CA GLN A 49 -9.15 1.41 -0.80
C GLN A 49 -10.40 1.29 0.07
N ARG A 50 -11.05 0.12 0.01
CA ARG A 50 -12.25 -0.15 0.80
C ARG A 50 -12.01 0.06 2.30
N TRP A 51 -10.90 -0.43 2.85
CA TRP A 51 -10.57 -0.23 4.26
C TRP A 51 -10.39 1.24 4.66
N ARG A 52 -9.98 2.10 3.73
CA ARG A 52 -9.91 3.55 3.96
C ARG A 52 -11.29 4.20 3.90
N ASP A 53 -12.14 3.76 2.98
CA ASP A 53 -13.52 4.21 2.86
C ASP A 53 -14.35 3.81 4.10
N ASP A 54 -14.18 2.56 4.54
CA ASP A 54 -14.79 1.97 5.73
C ASP A 54 -14.14 2.45 7.03
N LYS A 55 -13.04 3.24 6.95
CA LYS A 55 -12.23 3.75 8.07
C LYS A 55 -11.71 2.68 9.03
N LEU A 56 -11.57 1.45 8.54
CA LEU A 56 -11.00 0.32 9.27
C LEU A 56 -9.53 0.56 9.61
N VAL A 57 -8.78 1.16 8.68
CA VAL A 57 -7.35 1.45 8.89
C VAL A 57 -7.10 2.96 8.95
N PRO A 58 -6.40 3.45 9.99
CA PRO A 58 -6.02 4.85 10.07
C PRO A 58 -4.91 5.17 9.07
N PHE A 59 -5.17 6.13 8.20
CA PHE A 59 -4.25 6.56 7.15
C PHE A 59 -3.95 8.05 7.24
N LYS A 60 -2.76 8.43 6.77
CA LYS A 60 -2.30 9.82 6.66
C LYS A 60 -1.91 10.10 5.22
N LYS A 61 -2.47 11.18 4.66
CA LYS A 61 -2.12 11.64 3.32
C LYS A 61 -1.04 12.72 3.42
N LEU A 62 0.10 12.49 2.77
CA LEU A 62 1.23 13.43 2.70
C LEU A 62 1.70 13.52 1.25
N GLY A 63 1.65 14.71 0.67
CA GLY A 63 2.17 14.95 -0.69
C GLY A 63 1.53 14.08 -1.79
N GLY A 64 0.26 13.71 -1.64
CA GLY A 64 -0.45 12.84 -2.60
C GLY A 64 -0.18 11.34 -2.41
N LYS A 65 0.72 10.96 -1.51
CA LYS A 65 0.93 9.57 -1.08
C LYS A 65 0.16 9.29 0.21
N ILE A 66 -0.20 8.03 0.40
CA ILE A 66 -0.90 7.54 1.59
C ILE A 66 0.08 6.71 2.38
N TYR A 67 0.15 7.04 3.67
CA TYR A 67 0.98 6.37 4.66
C TYR A 67 0.10 5.86 5.78
N TYR A 68 0.50 4.76 6.38
CA TYR A 68 -0.18 4.13 7.50
C TYR A 68 0.77 4.12 8.69
N LEU A 69 0.27 4.38 9.89
CA LEU A 69 1.12 4.40 11.09
C LEU A 69 1.26 2.97 11.60
N ALA A 70 2.49 2.45 11.69
CA ALA A 70 2.71 1.07 12.12
C ALA A 70 2.07 0.79 13.49
N HIS A 71 2.25 1.69 14.47
CA HIS A 71 1.68 1.50 15.80
C HIS A 71 0.15 1.37 15.79
N LYS A 72 -0.55 2.09 14.90
CA LYS A 72 -2.01 2.00 14.83
C LYS A 72 -2.50 0.77 14.07
N VAL A 73 -1.68 0.27 13.18
CA VAL A 73 -1.95 -0.95 12.43
C VAL A 73 -1.77 -2.17 13.35
N ASP A 74 -0.75 -2.12 14.21
CA ASP A 74 -0.47 -3.12 15.25
C ASP A 74 -1.59 -3.17 16.31
N ASP A 75 -1.96 -2.02 16.85
CA ASP A 75 -3.09 -1.83 17.79
C ASP A 75 -4.43 -2.33 17.20
N LEU A 76 -4.60 -2.21 15.87
CA LEU A 76 -5.77 -2.75 15.17
C LEU A 76 -5.73 -4.27 15.05
N MET A 77 -4.55 -4.86 14.82
CA MET A 77 -4.41 -6.32 14.77
C MET A 77 -4.69 -6.95 16.14
N GLU A 78 -4.17 -6.35 17.22
CA GLU A 78 -4.41 -6.85 18.58
C GLU A 78 -5.90 -6.73 18.99
N ALA A 79 -6.59 -5.66 18.55
CA ALA A 79 -7.99 -5.45 18.90
C ALA A 79 -8.99 -6.44 18.25
N GLU A 80 -8.67 -7.04 17.09
CA GLU A 80 -9.56 -8.01 16.44
C GLU A 80 -9.53 -9.41 17.09
N ASP A 81 -8.47 -9.76 17.84
CA ASP A 81 -8.37 -11.04 18.56
C ASP A 81 -9.24 -11.08 19.84
N GLU A 82 -9.71 -9.94 20.38
CA GLU A 82 -10.53 -9.89 21.62
C GLU A 82 -12.05 -10.09 21.44
N ASN A 83 -12.53 -10.44 20.24
CA ASN A 83 -13.98 -10.68 19.99
C ASN A 83 -14.34 -12.13 19.65
N ALA A 84 -13.51 -13.11 20.00
CA ALA A 84 -13.83 -14.53 19.90
C ALA A 84 -14.07 -15.17 21.28
N ASP A 85 -15.24 -14.92 21.88
CA ASP A 85 -15.82 -15.74 22.97
C ASP A 85 -17.17 -16.32 22.51
#